data_AF-A0A6I4TCM5-F1
#
_entry.id   AF-A0A6I4TCM5-F1
#
_cell.length_a   1.000
_cell.length_b   1.000
_cell.length_c   1.000
_cell.angle_alpha   90.00
_cell.angle_beta   90.00
_cell.angle_gamma   90.00
#
_symmetry.space_group_name_H-M   'P 1'
#
loop_
_entity.id
_entity.type
_entity.pdbx_description
1 polymer ?
#
loop_
_entity_poly.entity_id
_entity_poly.type
_entity_poly.pdbx_seq_one_letter_code
_entity_poly.pdbx_strand_id
1 'polypeptide(L)'
;MIVLRTAGELDAFLATPLGRETEPIIAPHLERLAEYEFEDIAAIAVRGPGESVRSLGLDPDCYEYRTEHPGFVEEVHIVSDDGFGWIILTRT
;
A
#
# COMPACT_ATOMS: atom_id res chain seq x y z
N MET A 1 -5.29 9.70 -6.27
CA MET A 1 -4.85 8.34 -5.93
C MET A 1 -3.70 7.94 -6.83
N ILE A 2 -2.61 7.47 -6.22
CA ILE A 2 -1.42 6.90 -6.88
C ILE A 2 -1.49 5.38 -6.63
N VAL A 3 -1.25 4.57 -7.65
CA VAL A 3 -1.22 3.11 -7.55
C VAL A 3 0.11 2.60 -8.09
N LEU A 4 0.79 1.76 -7.31
CA LEU A 4 2.09 1.17 -7.61
C LEU A 4 1.92 -0.34 -7.66
N ARG A 5 2.35 -0.97 -8.75
CA ARG A 5 2.21 -2.41 -8.99
C ARG A 5 3.54 -3.10 -9.25
N THR A 6 4.58 -2.33 -9.56
CA THR A 6 5.90 -2.85 -9.93
C THR A 6 6.99 -2.22 -9.07
N ALA A 7 8.13 -2.91 -8.97
CA ALA A 7 9.32 -2.38 -8.29
C ALA A 7 9.79 -1.04 -8.89
N GLY A 8 9.79 -0.92 -10.21
CA GLY A 8 10.19 0.33 -10.87
C GLY A 8 9.27 1.52 -10.57
N GLU A 9 7.96 1.29 -10.49
CA GLU A 9 7.00 2.34 -10.08
C GLU A 9 7.22 2.75 -8.63
N LEU A 10 7.47 1.77 -7.76
CA LEU A 10 7.75 2.02 -6.36
C LEU A 10 9.04 2.81 -6.16
N ASP A 11 10.13 2.41 -6.81
CA ASP A 11 11.41 3.11 -6.76
C ASP A 11 11.27 4.57 -7.24
N ALA A 12 10.58 4.78 -8.36
CA ALA A 12 10.31 6.11 -8.88
C ALA A 12 9.45 6.95 -7.92
N PHE A 13 8.48 6.32 -7.26
CA PHE A 13 7.64 6.98 -6.26
C PHE A 13 8.42 7.36 -5.00
N LEU A 14 9.24 6.47 -4.46
CA LEU A 14 10.07 6.72 -3.26
C LEU A 14 11.09 7.85 -3.47
N ALA A 15 11.47 8.13 -4.71
CA ALA A 15 12.30 9.30 -5.04
C ALA A 15 11.56 10.66 -4.88
N THR A 16 10.23 10.66 -4.82
CA THR A 16 9.41 11.88 -4.64
C THR A 16 9.30 12.30 -3.18
N PRO A 17 8.94 13.56 -2.86
CA PRO A 17 8.72 13.99 -1.47
C PRO A 17 7.66 13.15 -0.74
N LEU A 18 6.53 12.85 -1.41
CA LEU A 18 5.48 12.03 -0.84
C LEU A 18 5.94 10.59 -0.61
N GLY A 19 6.74 10.04 -1.53
CA GLY A 19 7.33 8.73 -1.38
C GLY A 19 8.19 8.62 -0.13
N ARG A 20 9.07 9.60 0.10
CA ARG A 20 9.90 9.68 1.31
C ARG A 20 9.09 9.83 2.60
N GLU A 21 7.95 10.54 2.55
CA GLU A 21 7.03 10.63 3.70
C GLU A 21 6.44 9.24 4.05
N THR A 22 6.13 8.43 3.03
CA THR A 22 5.50 7.11 3.21
C THR A 22 6.48 5.95 3.37
N GLU A 23 7.75 6.15 3.02
CA GLU A 23 8.80 5.11 3.03
C GLU A 23 8.89 4.34 4.36
N PRO A 24 8.86 4.97 5.55
CA PRO A 24 8.92 4.24 6.82
C PRO A 24 7.75 3.28 7.05
N ILE A 25 6.61 3.52 6.39
CA ILE A 25 5.41 2.67 6.46
C ILE A 25 5.51 1.54 5.43
N ILE A 26 6.05 1.83 4.24
CA ILE A 26 6.13 0.86 3.14
C ILE A 26 7.28 -0.14 3.34
N ALA A 27 8.44 0.31 3.80
CA ALA A 27 9.65 -0.51 3.86
C ALA A 27 9.49 -1.84 4.64
N PRO A 28 8.84 -1.87 5.82
CA PRO A 28 8.61 -3.13 6.54
C PRO A 28 7.74 -4.13 5.76
N HIS A 29 6.88 -3.67 4.86
CA HIS A 29 6.10 -4.56 3.99
C HIS A 29 6.96 -5.18 2.91
N LEU A 30 7.83 -4.38 2.30
CA LEU A 30 8.74 -4.87 1.26
C LEU A 30 9.70 -5.91 1.82
N GLU A 31 10.23 -5.70 3.03
CA GLU A 31 11.09 -6.69 3.71
C GLU A 31 10.35 -8.00 3.92
N ARG A 32 9.10 -7.96 4.42
CA ARG A 32 8.27 -9.16 4.60
C ARG A 32 7.94 -9.83 3.28
N LEU A 33 7.63 -9.06 2.24
CA LEU A 33 7.30 -9.59 0.92
C LEU A 33 8.51 -10.20 0.22
N ALA A 34 9.73 -9.70 0.46
CA ALA A 34 10.96 -10.26 -0.10
C ALA A 34 11.26 -11.68 0.41
N GLU A 35 10.67 -12.10 1.54
CA GLU A 35 10.73 -13.49 2.00
C GLU A 35 9.90 -14.45 1.13
N TYR A 36 8.96 -13.90 0.35
CA TYR A 36 8.15 -14.64 -0.59
C TYR A 36 8.68 -14.37 -2.01
N GLU A 37 8.91 -15.41 -2.82
CA GLU A 37 9.34 -15.27 -4.22
C GLU A 37 8.18 -14.77 -5.12
N PHE A 38 7.51 -13.69 -4.73
CA PHE A 38 6.53 -13.04 -5.58
C PHE A 38 7.26 -12.12 -6.57
N GLU A 39 7.17 -12.45 -7.85
CA GLU A 39 7.68 -11.62 -8.94
C GLU A 39 6.97 -10.24 -8.99
N ASP A 40 5.78 -10.14 -8.38
CA ASP A 40 4.97 -8.93 -8.27
C ASP A 40 4.91 -8.42 -6.81
N ILE A 41 5.10 -7.12 -6.63
CA ILE A 41 4.89 -6.48 -5.32
C ILE A 41 3.39 -6.52 -5.00
N ALA A 42 3.04 -6.68 -3.71
CA ALA A 42 1.70 -6.31 -3.24
C ALA A 42 1.34 -4.91 -3.77
N ALA A 43 0.09 -4.73 -4.20
CA ALA A 43 -0.31 -3.48 -4.81
C ALA A 43 -0.36 -2.37 -3.76
N ILE A 44 0.36 -1.26 -3.99
CA ILE A 44 0.37 -0.14 -3.05
C ILE A 44 -0.50 0.98 -3.62
N ALA A 45 -1.43 1.52 -2.83
CA ALA A 45 -2.17 2.72 -3.19
C ALA A 45 -1.93 3.84 -2.18
N VAL A 46 -1.59 5.03 -2.67
CA VAL A 46 -1.49 6.25 -1.85
C VAL A 46 -2.59 7.21 -2.25
N ARG A 47 -3.44 7.57 -1.29
CA ARG A 47 -4.67 8.32 -1.55
C ARG A 47 -4.83 9.55 -0.64
N GLY A 48 -5.51 10.55 -1.16
CA GLY A 48 -5.87 11.76 -0.43
C GLY A 48 -7.15 11.59 0.40
N PRO A 49 -7.44 12.55 1.29
CA PRO A 49 -8.69 12.57 2.03
C PRO A 49 -9.88 12.65 1.06
N GLY A 50 -10.88 11.80 1.28
CA GLY A 50 -12.09 11.71 0.44
C GLY A 50 -12.01 10.69 -0.71
N GLU A 51 -10.85 10.12 -1.00
CA GLU A 51 -10.72 9.01 -1.97
C GLU A 51 -11.10 7.67 -1.30
N SER A 52 -11.79 6.78 -2.02
CA SER A 52 -12.29 5.50 -1.47
C SER A 52 -11.60 4.29 -2.09
N VAL A 53 -11.27 3.27 -1.27
CA VAL A 53 -10.76 1.96 -1.74
C VAL A 53 -11.76 1.22 -2.63
N ARG A 54 -13.04 1.59 -2.63
CA ARG A 54 -14.04 1.06 -3.58
C ARG A 54 -13.63 1.29 -5.04
N SER A 55 -12.88 2.36 -5.32
CA SER A 55 -12.35 2.63 -6.67
C SER A 55 -11.31 1.61 -7.13
N LEU A 56 -10.73 0.85 -6.20
CA LEU A 56 -9.82 -0.27 -6.44
C LEU A 56 -10.55 -1.62 -6.46
N GLY A 57 -11.89 -1.61 -6.34
CA GLY A 57 -12.71 -2.82 -6.20
C GLY A 57 -12.68 -3.46 -4.81
N LEU A 58 -12.13 -2.76 -3.81
CA LEU A 58 -12.02 -3.27 -2.44
C LEU A 58 -13.23 -2.89 -1.59
N ASP A 59 -13.58 -3.77 -0.66
CA ASP A 59 -14.54 -3.46 0.41
C ASP A 59 -13.82 -2.69 1.53
N PRO A 60 -14.24 -1.45 1.85
CA PRO A 60 -13.60 -0.65 2.89
C PRO A 60 -13.66 -1.28 4.29
N ASP A 61 -14.62 -2.17 4.54
CA ASP A 61 -14.78 -2.81 5.85
C ASP A 61 -14.05 -4.17 5.93
N CYS A 62 -13.44 -4.63 4.83
CA CYS A 62 -12.77 -5.93 4.74
C CYS A 62 -11.25 -5.75 4.61
N TYR A 63 -10.62 -5.28 5.68
CA TYR A 63 -9.17 -5.23 5.83
C TYR A 63 -8.69 -6.29 6.82
N GLU A 64 -7.45 -6.75 6.65
CA GLU A 64 -6.78 -7.63 7.61
C GLU A 64 -6.37 -6.83 8.85
N TYR A 65 -5.76 -5.67 8.64
CA TYR A 65 -5.50 -4.72 9.72
C TYR A 65 -5.52 -3.28 9.23
N ARG A 66 -5.67 -2.38 10.20
CA ARG A 66 -5.63 -0.92 10.05
C ARG A 66 -4.72 -0.34 11.12
N THR A 67 -3.84 0.58 10.76
CA THR A 67 -2.88 1.22 11.68
C THR A 67 -2.77 2.71 11.39
N GLU A 68 -2.67 3.52 12.44
CA GLU A 68 -2.54 4.96 12.34
C GLU A 68 -1.07 5.37 12.49
N HIS A 69 -0.61 6.19 11.56
CA HIS A 69 0.74 6.77 11.50
C HIS A 69 0.63 8.30 11.52
N PRO A 70 1.70 9.03 11.88
CA PRO A 70 1.70 10.48 11.72
C PRO A 70 1.42 10.90 10.26
N GLY A 71 0.25 11.48 10.02
CA GLY A 71 -0.18 11.98 8.71
C GLY A 71 -0.79 10.94 7.76
N PHE A 72 -0.84 9.66 8.16
CA PHE A 72 -1.38 8.58 7.33
C PHE A 72 -2.15 7.54 8.13
N VAL A 73 -3.18 6.97 7.52
CA VAL A 73 -3.81 5.72 7.94
C VAL A 73 -3.41 4.64 6.95
N GLU A 74 -2.88 3.55 7.46
CA GLU A 74 -2.53 2.36 6.71
C GLU A 74 -3.65 1.31 6.85
N GLU A 75 -4.03 0.70 5.73
CA GLU A 75 -4.94 -0.44 5.67
C GLU A 75 -4.33 -1.52 4.77
N VAL A 76 -4.31 -2.77 5.24
CA VAL A 76 -3.88 -3.91 4.44
C VAL A 76 -5.04 -4.83 4.15
N HIS A 77 -5.22 -5.17 2.88
CA HIS A 77 -6.28 -6.05 2.40
C HIS A 77 -5.67 -7.27 1.72
N ILE A 78 -5.94 -8.47 2.20
CA ILE A 78 -5.64 -9.71 1.46
C ILE A 78 -6.86 -10.02 0.59
N VAL A 79 -6.65 -10.16 -0.71
CA VAL A 79 -7.76 -10.33 -1.69
C VAL A 79 -7.75 -11.70 -2.36
N SER A 80 -6.79 -12.56 -2.02
CA SER A 80 -6.67 -13.91 -2.57
C SER A 80 -5.98 -14.84 -1.57
N ASP A 81 -6.31 -16.13 -1.64
CA ASP A 81 -5.79 -17.18 -0.78
C ASP A 81 -4.29 -17.48 -1.04
N ASP A 82 -3.75 -16.99 -2.17
CA ASP A 82 -2.32 -17.04 -2.49
C ASP A 82 -1.50 -15.94 -1.79
N GLY A 83 -2.14 -15.11 -0.96
CA GLY A 83 -1.48 -14.04 -0.22
C GLY A 83 -1.35 -12.73 -1.01
N PHE A 84 -1.93 -12.62 -2.21
CA PHE A 84 -1.98 -11.35 -2.93
C PHE A 84 -2.85 -10.34 -2.18
N GLY A 85 -2.33 -9.12 -2.03
CA GLY A 85 -2.98 -8.09 -1.23
C GLY A 85 -2.64 -6.66 -1.64
N TRP A 86 -3.28 -5.73 -0.94
CA TRP A 86 -3.12 -4.30 -1.08
C TRP A 86 -2.59 -3.68 0.20
N ILE A 87 -1.70 -2.72 0.04
CA ILE A 87 -1.28 -1.79 1.10
C ILE A 87 -1.82 -0.41 0.72
N ILE A 88 -2.75 0.12 1.50
CA ILE A 88 -3.41 1.40 1.23
C ILE A 88 -2.94 2.42 2.26
N LEU A 89 -2.40 3.54 1.80
CA LEU A 89 -2.00 4.68 2.62
C LEU A 89 -2.93 5.87 2.34
N THR A 90 -3.64 6.31 3.37
CA THR A 90 -4.61 7.40 3.30
C THR A 90 -4.10 8.60 4.08
N ARG A 91 -3.90 9.73 3.41
CA ARG A 91 -3.45 10.96 4.09
C ARG A 91 -4.56 11.50 5.00
N THR A 92 -4.24 11.74 6.28
CA THR A 92 -5.14 12.30 7.31
C THR A 92 -5.02 13.80 7.47
#